data_AF-A0A956CX59-F1
#
_entry.id   AF-A0A956CX59-F1
#
_cell.length_a   1.000
_cell.length_b   1.000
_cell.length_c   1.000
_cell.angle_alpha   90.00
_cell.angle_beta   90.00
_cell.angle_gamma   90.00
#
_symmetry.space_group_name_H-M   'P 1'
#
loop_
_entity.id
_entity.type
_entity.pdbx_description
1 polymer ?
#
loop_
_entity_poly.entity_id
_entity_poly.type
_entity_poly.pdbx_seq_one_letter_code
_entity_poly.pdbx_strand_id
1 'polypeptide(L)'
;MGVRGVLLIAALSLGCGARTGLALDEPTDGGCETPEGPPQLDLLFVVDDSASMAEEQDVLAEGFEGFARALATGDLDDDGVADFPPVEDLHVGVVSSDMGWLRLEGGRSVPIGCGSDGVPFGDDGVLRSGDASRPGCDAATGPVLELLGAGEVGTLASGFACLARTG
;
A
#
# COMPACT_ATOMS: atom_id res chain seq x y z
N MET A 1 60.19 -22.41 -19.34
CA MET A 1 59.10 -22.92 -18.49
C MET A 1 59.12 -22.10 -17.21
N GLY A 2 58.33 -21.02 -17.03
CA GLY A 2 56.89 -21.05 -16.74
C GLY A 2 56.71 -21.62 -15.33
N VAL A 3 56.25 -20.90 -14.29
CA VAL A 3 54.93 -20.27 -14.21
C VAL A 3 54.98 -19.07 -13.23
N ARG A 4 54.30 -17.99 -13.64
CA ARG A 4 54.01 -16.78 -12.86
C ARG A 4 53.03 -17.11 -11.73
N GLY A 5 53.40 -16.84 -10.48
CA GLY A 5 52.48 -16.93 -9.34
C GLY A 5 51.50 -15.75 -9.36
N VAL A 6 50.23 -16.06 -9.62
CA VAL A 6 49.11 -15.12 -9.68
C VAL A 6 48.76 -14.65 -8.27
N LEU A 7 48.64 -13.33 -8.11
CA LEU A 7 48.15 -12.63 -6.93
C LEU A 7 46.63 -12.83 -6.82
N LEU A 8 46.18 -13.51 -5.75
CA LEU A 8 44.75 -13.67 -5.43
C LEU A 8 44.36 -12.57 -4.42
N ILE A 9 43.72 -11.51 -4.91
CA ILE A 9 43.02 -10.53 -4.08
C ILE A 9 41.61 -11.06 -3.84
N ALA A 10 41.33 -11.51 -2.61
CA ALA A 10 39.98 -11.86 -2.18
C ALA A 10 39.20 -10.58 -1.91
N ALA A 11 38.23 -10.25 -2.75
CA ALA A 11 37.29 -9.17 -2.53
C ALA A 11 36.26 -9.62 -1.48
N LEU A 12 36.38 -9.13 -0.24
CA LEU A 12 35.29 -9.17 0.73
C LEU A 12 34.30 -8.05 0.40
N SER A 13 33.32 -8.34 -0.43
CA SER A 13 32.11 -7.52 -0.54
C SER A 13 31.15 -7.89 0.59
N LEU A 14 31.45 -7.42 1.81
CA LEU A 14 30.44 -7.27 2.85
C LEU A 14 29.59 -6.06 2.46
N GLY A 15 28.57 -6.31 1.65
CA GLY A 15 27.53 -5.34 1.35
C GLY A 15 26.80 -5.01 2.66
N CYS A 16 27.14 -3.87 3.26
CA CYS A 16 26.35 -3.25 4.30
C CYS A 16 25.11 -2.65 3.65
N GLY A 17 23.99 -3.37 3.76
CA GLY A 17 22.67 -2.91 3.35
C GLY A 17 21.65 -3.25 4.42
N ALA A 18 22.01 -3.10 5.70
CA ALA A 18 21.02 -3.12 6.77
C ALA A 18 20.09 -1.94 6.52
N ARG A 19 18.86 -2.23 6.09
CA ARG A 19 17.76 -1.27 6.16
C ARG A 19 17.62 -0.93 7.64
N THR A 20 18.11 0.24 8.05
CA THR A 20 17.64 0.85 9.29
C THR A 20 16.19 1.26 9.05
N GLY A 21 15.28 0.30 9.23
CA GLY A 21 13.90 0.63 9.55
C GLY A 21 13.89 1.54 10.78
N LEU A 22 12.83 2.34 10.94
CA LEU A 22 12.66 3.23 12.08
C LEU A 22 13.13 2.53 13.37
N ALA A 23 14.19 3.05 13.98
CA ALA A 23 14.53 2.67 15.33
C ALA A 23 13.40 3.19 16.22
N LEU A 24 12.47 2.30 16.56
CA LEU A 24 11.58 2.54 17.68
C LEU A 24 12.47 2.47 18.92
N ASP A 25 12.49 3.55 19.70
CA ASP A 25 13.14 3.56 21.02
C ASP A 25 12.65 2.31 21.79
N GLU A 26 13.58 1.65 22.48
CA GLU A 26 13.26 0.48 23.30
C GLU A 26 12.07 0.80 24.23
N PRO A 27 11.16 -0.16 24.48
CA PRO A 27 9.98 0.12 25.27
C PRO A 27 10.42 0.64 26.63
N THR A 28 10.12 1.92 26.88
CA THR A 28 10.02 2.44 28.24
C THR A 28 9.01 1.56 28.95
N ASP A 29 9.31 1.16 30.19
CA ASP A 29 8.56 0.25 31.05
C ASP A 29 7.12 0.77 31.35
N GLY A 30 6.30 0.85 30.30
CA GLY A 30 4.86 0.91 30.34
C GLY A 30 4.41 -0.53 30.16
N GLY A 31 3.69 -1.06 31.15
CA GLY A 31 3.27 -2.45 31.15
C GLY A 31 2.72 -2.86 29.78
N CYS A 32 3.07 -4.07 29.33
CA CYS A 32 2.44 -4.69 28.17
C CYS A 32 0.97 -4.96 28.51
N GLU A 33 0.15 -3.92 28.44
CA GLU A 33 -1.29 -4.08 28.28
C GLU A 33 -1.47 -4.65 26.88
N THR A 34 -1.65 -5.97 26.82
CA THR A 34 -2.19 -6.57 25.61
C THR A 34 -3.60 -6.02 25.48
N PRO A 35 -3.92 -5.27 24.42
CA PRO A 35 -5.27 -4.75 24.25
C PRO A 35 -6.25 -5.92 24.37
N GLU A 36 -7.22 -5.79 25.28
CA GLU A 36 -8.27 -6.80 25.43
C GLU A 36 -9.20 -6.70 24.22
N GLY A 37 -9.08 -7.65 23.30
CA GLY A 37 -9.93 -7.72 22.11
C GLY A 37 -9.16 -8.27 20.91
N PRO A 38 -9.88 -8.69 19.86
CA PRO A 38 -9.22 -9.04 18.62
C PRO A 38 -8.53 -7.81 18.03
N PRO A 39 -7.35 -7.97 17.40
CA PRO A 39 -6.64 -6.84 16.84
C PRO A 39 -7.46 -6.23 15.70
N GLN A 40 -7.75 -4.93 15.84
CA GLN A 40 -8.42 -4.11 14.83
C GLN A 40 -7.37 -3.25 14.11
N LEU A 41 -7.51 -3.10 12.80
CA LEU A 41 -6.54 -2.38 11.98
C LEU A 41 -7.23 -1.56 10.89
N ASP A 42 -6.89 -0.27 10.83
CA ASP A 42 -7.30 0.60 9.73
C ASP A 42 -6.09 0.97 8.88
N LEU A 43 -6.15 0.71 7.57
CA LEU A 43 -5.10 1.04 6.60
C LEU A 43 -5.60 2.04 5.57
N LEU A 44 -4.86 3.15 5.42
CA LEU A 44 -5.07 4.12 4.36
C LEU A 44 -3.95 4.02 3.34
N PHE A 45 -4.29 3.68 2.10
CA PHE A 45 -3.36 3.70 0.98
C PHE A 45 -3.47 5.03 0.25
N VAL A 46 -2.36 5.77 0.21
CA VAL A 46 -2.21 6.95 -0.64
C VAL A 46 -1.47 6.50 -1.90
N VAL A 47 -2.18 6.50 -3.03
CA VAL A 47 -1.66 5.97 -4.29
C VAL A 47 -1.28 7.11 -5.23
N ASP A 48 -0.03 7.09 -5.69
CA ASP A 48 0.46 8.03 -6.69
C ASP A 48 -0.22 7.75 -8.04
N ASP A 49 -0.91 8.76 -8.59
CA ASP A 49 -1.67 8.71 -9.84
C ASP A 49 -0.88 9.22 -11.06
N SER A 50 0.42 9.45 -10.91
CA SER A 50 1.27 9.80 -12.04
C SER A 50 1.36 8.65 -13.05
N ALA A 51 1.38 8.99 -14.34
CA ALA A 51 1.40 8.01 -15.43
C ALA A 51 2.58 7.02 -15.39
N SER A 52 3.68 7.37 -14.70
CA SER A 52 4.81 6.46 -14.48
C SER A 52 4.55 5.35 -13.46
N MET A 53 3.48 5.47 -12.66
CA MET A 53 3.14 4.55 -11.58
C MET A 53 2.10 3.49 -11.98
N ALA A 54 1.67 3.48 -13.25
CA ALA A 54 0.61 2.58 -13.71
C ALA A 54 0.96 1.10 -13.51
N GLU A 55 2.20 0.70 -13.80
CA GLU A 55 2.67 -0.68 -13.61
C GLU A 55 2.76 -1.03 -12.12
N GLU A 56 3.19 -0.09 -11.28
CA GLU A 56 3.26 -0.25 -9.83
C GLU A 56 1.86 -0.39 -9.21
N GLN A 57 0.86 0.35 -9.72
CA GLN A 57 -0.53 0.20 -9.29
C GLN A 57 -1.08 -1.19 -9.62
N ASP A 58 -0.72 -1.77 -10.77
CA ASP A 58 -1.10 -3.14 -11.12
C ASP A 58 -0.44 -4.16 -10.18
N VAL A 59 0.86 -4.02 -9.91
CA VAL A 59 1.57 -4.88 -8.95
C VAL A 59 0.99 -4.75 -7.54
N LEU A 60 0.64 -3.53 -7.11
CA LEU A 60 0.00 -3.29 -5.82
C LEU A 60 -1.38 -3.97 -5.75
N ALA A 61 -2.20 -3.83 -6.78
CA ALA A 61 -3.53 -4.43 -6.86
C ALA A 61 -3.47 -5.97 -6.86
N GLU A 62 -2.49 -6.56 -7.56
CA GLU A 62 -2.29 -8.01 -7.63
C GLU A 62 -1.72 -8.59 -6.33
N GLY A 63 -0.80 -7.88 -5.67
CA GLY A 63 -0.16 -8.34 -4.44
C GLY A 63 -1.05 -8.24 -3.19
N PHE A 64 -2.10 -7.41 -3.23
CA PHE A 64 -2.89 -7.09 -2.05
C PHE A 64 -3.63 -8.30 -1.46
N GLU A 65 -4.08 -9.27 -2.28
CA GLU A 65 -4.76 -10.46 -1.74
C GLU A 65 -3.86 -11.25 -0.78
N GLY A 66 -2.59 -11.44 -1.13
CA GLY A 66 -1.60 -12.11 -0.27
C GLY A 66 -1.33 -11.32 1.01
N PHE A 67 -1.23 -10.00 0.89
CA PHE A 67 -1.08 -9.10 2.04
C PHE A 67 -2.28 -9.19 3.00
N ALA A 68 -3.50 -9.09 2.49
CA ALA A 68 -4.72 -9.20 3.28
C ALA A 68 -4.88 -10.59 3.90
N ARG A 69 -4.49 -11.65 3.18
CA ARG A 69 -4.48 -13.02 3.71
C ARG A 69 -3.53 -13.14 4.89
N ALA A 70 -2.28 -12.70 4.76
CA ALA A 70 -1.30 -12.77 5.84
C ALA A 70 -1.79 -12.03 7.09
N LEU A 71 -2.44 -10.86 6.93
CA LEU A 71 -3.07 -10.16 8.06
C LEU A 71 -4.23 -10.96 8.68
N ALA A 72 -5.10 -11.53 7.85
CA ALA A 72 -6.29 -12.24 8.30
C ALA A 72 -6.01 -13.63 8.89
N THR A 73 -4.85 -14.23 8.58
CA THR A 73 -4.42 -15.54 9.12
C THR A 73 -3.35 -15.41 10.19
N GLY A 74 -2.63 -14.30 10.22
CA GLY A 74 -1.45 -14.14 11.06
C GLY A 74 -0.21 -14.88 10.54
N ASP A 75 -0.29 -15.49 9.35
CA ASP A 75 0.74 -16.35 8.77
C ASP A 75 1.42 -15.61 7.61
N LEU A 76 2.65 -15.14 7.83
CA LEU A 76 3.38 -14.30 6.88
C LEU A 76 4.08 -15.13 5.79
N ASP A 77 4.48 -16.36 6.11
CA ASP A 77 5.28 -17.21 5.23
C ASP A 77 4.49 -18.39 4.61
N ASP A 78 3.19 -18.48 4.91
CA ASP A 78 2.23 -19.46 4.40
C ASP A 78 2.62 -20.91 4.78
N ASP A 79 3.26 -21.10 5.95
CA ASP A 79 3.64 -22.41 6.48
C ASP A 79 2.51 -23.12 7.26
N GLY A 80 1.40 -22.42 7.48
CA GLY A 80 0.23 -22.87 8.22
C GLY A 80 0.28 -22.58 9.73
N VAL A 81 1.31 -21.92 10.22
CA VAL A 81 1.50 -21.49 11.60
C VAL A 81 1.39 -19.96 11.67
N ALA A 82 0.52 -19.45 12.53
CA ALA A 82 0.41 -18.02 12.74
C ALA A 82 1.69 -17.48 13.42
N ASP A 83 2.37 -16.56 12.75
CA ASP A 83 3.50 -15.76 13.25
C ASP A 83 3.04 -14.67 14.23
N PHE A 84 1.85 -14.12 13.99
CA PHE A 84 1.24 -13.06 14.80
C PHE A 84 -0.28 -13.27 14.97
N PRO A 85 -0.91 -12.61 15.94
CA PRO A 85 -2.36 -12.70 16.11
C PRO A 85 -3.11 -12.24 14.84
N PRO A 86 -4.03 -13.04 14.29
CA PRO A 86 -4.79 -12.68 13.09
C PRO A 86 -5.63 -11.42 13.33
N VAL A 87 -5.70 -10.54 12.33
CA VAL A 87 -6.59 -9.37 12.31
C VAL A 87 -8.01 -9.83 12.04
N GLU A 88 -8.93 -9.56 12.96
CA GLU A 88 -10.35 -9.95 12.82
C GLU A 88 -11.23 -8.80 12.30
N ASP A 89 -10.71 -7.57 12.32
CA ASP A 89 -11.42 -6.36 11.92
C ASP A 89 -10.45 -5.43 11.17
N LEU A 90 -10.50 -5.49 9.84
CA LEU A 90 -9.63 -4.72 8.95
C LEU A 90 -10.47 -3.75 8.10
N HIS A 91 -10.21 -2.45 8.22
CA HIS A 91 -10.73 -1.44 7.32
C HIS A 91 -9.64 -0.93 6.38
N VAL A 92 -9.97 -0.79 5.09
CA VAL A 92 -9.05 -0.30 4.07
C VAL A 92 -9.68 0.83 3.28
N GLY A 93 -9.01 1.98 3.27
CA GLY A 93 -9.33 3.13 2.45
C GLY A 93 -8.26 3.39 1.40
N VAL A 94 -8.65 3.96 0.27
CA VAL A 94 -7.73 4.38 -0.80
C VAL A 94 -8.00 5.82 -1.18
N VAL A 95 -6.94 6.62 -1.29
CA VAL A 95 -6.97 7.99 -1.83
C VAL A 95 -5.89 8.11 -2.91
N SER A 96 -6.11 8.96 -3.91
CA SER A 96 -5.05 9.30 -4.88
C SER A 96 -4.21 10.48 -4.38
N SER A 97 -3.04 10.68 -5.00
CA SER A 97 -2.24 11.89 -4.80
C SER A 97 -2.72 13.10 -5.59
N ASP A 98 -3.79 12.99 -6.38
CA ASP A 98 -4.28 14.09 -7.21
C ASP A 98 -4.92 15.18 -6.33
N MET A 99 -4.14 16.21 -6.03
CA MET A 99 -4.60 17.40 -5.32
C MET A 99 -5.11 18.49 -6.29
N GLY A 100 -5.26 18.15 -7.57
CA GLY A 100 -5.61 19.09 -8.62
C GLY A 100 -4.45 19.95 -9.09
N TRP A 101 -4.51 20.30 -10.37
CA TRP A 101 -3.51 21.13 -11.04
C TRP A 101 -4.19 22.15 -11.93
N LEU A 102 -3.85 23.44 -11.77
CA LEU A 102 -4.35 24.46 -12.69
C LEU A 102 -3.49 24.45 -13.94
N ARG A 103 -4.13 24.20 -15.07
CA ARG A 103 -3.52 24.27 -16.39
C ARG A 103 -3.69 25.68 -16.97
N LEU A 104 -2.61 26.44 -17.01
CA LEU A 104 -2.56 27.78 -17.60
C LEU A 104 -2.42 27.69 -19.13
N GLU A 105 -2.90 28.70 -19.84
CA GLU A 105 -2.63 28.87 -21.27
C GLU A 105 -1.11 28.86 -21.54
N GLY A 106 -0.70 28.19 -22.63
CA GLY A 106 0.72 28.01 -22.97
C GLY A 106 1.39 26.79 -22.33
N GLY A 107 0.62 25.86 -21.74
CA GLY A 107 1.11 24.54 -21.30
C GLY A 107 1.85 24.56 -19.96
N ARG A 108 1.66 25.61 -19.14
CA ARG A 108 2.21 25.70 -17.79
C ARG A 108 1.19 25.19 -16.79
N SER A 109 1.62 24.37 -15.83
CA SER A 109 0.77 23.89 -14.74
C SER A 109 1.26 24.48 -13.41
N VAL A 110 0.34 24.90 -12.56
CA VAL A 110 0.63 25.33 -11.18
C VAL A 110 -0.20 24.50 -10.20
N PRO A 111 0.38 23.97 -9.11
CA PRO A 111 -0.39 23.32 -8.06
C PRO A 111 -1.27 24.36 -7.37
N ILE A 112 -2.60 24.21 -7.43
CA ILE A 112 -3.54 25.08 -6.71
C ILE A 112 -4.33 24.21 -5.74
N GLY A 113 -3.73 23.95 -4.57
CA GLY A 113 -4.30 23.09 -3.54
C GLY A 113 -5.44 23.72 -2.71
N CYS A 114 -6.17 24.71 -3.22
CA CYS A 114 -7.33 25.32 -2.53
C CYS A 114 -8.26 25.99 -3.57
N GLY A 115 -9.48 25.50 -3.68
CA GLY A 115 -10.42 25.81 -4.76
C GLY A 115 -10.86 27.27 -4.91
N SER A 116 -10.98 27.70 -6.16
CA SER A 116 -11.97 28.68 -6.59
C SER A 116 -12.58 28.23 -7.93
N ASP A 117 -13.90 28.22 -7.95
CA ASP A 117 -14.87 28.18 -9.05
C ASP A 117 -14.48 27.52 -10.40
N GLY A 118 -14.83 26.24 -10.57
CA GLY A 118 -15.18 25.67 -11.88
C GLY A 118 -14.05 25.01 -12.70
N VAL A 119 -12.89 24.75 -12.10
CA VAL A 119 -11.82 23.96 -12.73
C VAL A 119 -11.94 22.51 -12.22
N PRO A 120 -11.77 21.45 -13.05
CA PRO A 120 -11.74 20.08 -12.55
C PRO A 120 -10.60 19.95 -11.54
N PHE A 121 -10.96 19.77 -10.27
CA PHE A 121 -10.02 19.49 -9.19
C PHE A 121 -9.65 18.00 -9.26
N GLY A 122 -8.51 17.66 -8.67
CA GLY A 122 -8.15 16.26 -8.46
C GLY A 122 -9.11 15.60 -7.48
N ASP A 123 -8.71 14.47 -6.91
CA ASP A 123 -9.54 13.76 -5.93
C ASP A 123 -9.51 14.42 -4.54
N ASP A 124 -8.68 15.45 -4.30
CA ASP A 124 -8.61 16.26 -3.07
C ASP A 124 -8.43 15.43 -1.77
N GLY A 125 -7.83 14.24 -1.89
CA GLY A 125 -7.66 13.30 -0.77
C GLY A 125 -8.98 12.68 -0.27
N VAL A 126 -10.04 12.72 -1.07
CA VAL A 126 -11.32 12.06 -0.78
C VAL A 126 -11.18 10.55 -0.98
N LEU A 127 -11.76 9.76 -0.05
CA LEU A 127 -11.78 8.31 -0.17
C LEU A 127 -12.46 7.89 -1.47
N ARG A 128 -11.76 7.06 -2.23
CA ARG A 128 -12.24 6.58 -3.53
C ARG A 128 -13.35 5.54 -3.34
N SER A 129 -14.39 5.62 -4.15
CA SER A 129 -15.43 4.60 -4.27
C SER A 129 -15.43 3.99 -5.67
N GLY A 130 -16.16 2.89 -5.85
CA GLY A 130 -16.28 2.23 -7.14
C GLY A 130 -16.96 3.09 -8.21
N ASP A 131 -16.52 2.92 -9.45
CA ASP A 131 -17.11 3.55 -10.64
C ASP A 131 -17.27 2.50 -11.75
N ALA A 132 -18.51 2.23 -12.15
CA ALA A 132 -18.83 1.27 -13.22
C ALA A 132 -18.31 1.71 -14.60
N SER A 133 -17.88 2.96 -14.75
CA SER A 133 -17.18 3.44 -15.94
C SER A 133 -15.78 2.84 -16.07
N ARG A 134 -15.20 2.34 -14.96
CA ARG A 134 -13.89 1.69 -14.93
C ARG A 134 -14.04 0.18 -15.20
N PRO A 135 -13.39 -0.37 -16.23
CA PRO A 135 -13.41 -1.80 -16.48
C PRO A 135 -12.96 -2.61 -15.26
N GLY A 136 -13.76 -3.62 -14.87
CA GLY A 136 -13.44 -4.48 -13.74
C GLY A 136 -13.71 -3.87 -12.36
N CYS A 137 -14.29 -2.67 -12.28
CA CYS A 137 -14.74 -2.10 -11.02
C CYS A 137 -16.26 -2.15 -10.87
N ASP A 138 -16.73 -2.61 -9.71
CA ASP A 138 -18.14 -2.52 -9.33
C ASP A 138 -18.45 -1.13 -8.74
N ALA A 139 -19.45 -0.43 -9.27
CA ALA A 139 -19.93 0.84 -8.70
C ALA A 139 -20.50 0.72 -7.28
N ALA A 140 -20.84 -0.48 -6.84
CA ALA A 140 -21.26 -0.74 -5.47
C ALA A 140 -20.10 -0.76 -4.46
N THR A 141 -18.84 -0.75 -4.92
CA THR A 141 -17.66 -0.72 -4.05
C THR A 141 -17.67 0.56 -3.21
N GLY A 142 -17.78 0.40 -1.89
CA GLY A 142 -17.78 1.52 -0.95
C GLY A 142 -16.39 2.18 -0.78
N PRO A 143 -16.33 3.34 -0.10
CA PRO A 143 -15.08 4.06 0.14
C PRO A 143 -14.21 3.45 1.25
N VAL A 144 -14.78 2.55 2.05
CA VAL A 144 -14.11 1.76 3.07
C VAL A 144 -14.41 0.30 2.76
N LEU A 145 -13.35 -0.49 2.62
CA LEU A 145 -13.42 -1.92 2.39
C LEU A 145 -13.21 -2.62 3.72
N GLU A 146 -14.05 -3.59 4.05
CA GLU A 146 -14.05 -4.26 5.35
C GLU A 146 -13.70 -5.73 5.17
N LEU A 147 -12.91 -6.25 6.11
CA LEU A 147 -12.69 -7.68 6.28
C LEU A 147 -12.97 -8.04 7.73
N LEU A 148 -14.05 -8.79 7.93
CA LEU A 148 -14.52 -9.26 9.24
C LEU A 148 -14.15 -10.74 9.47
N GLY A 149 -13.35 -11.32 8.56
CA GLY A 149 -12.79 -12.65 8.67
C GLY A 149 -12.12 -13.14 7.37
N ALA A 150 -11.27 -14.17 7.49
CA ALA A 150 -10.45 -14.68 6.38
C ALA A 150 -11.23 -15.18 5.15
N GLY A 151 -12.53 -15.48 5.28
CA GLY A 151 -13.40 -15.87 4.16
C GLY A 151 -13.70 -14.73 3.18
N GLU A 152 -13.45 -13.48 3.56
CA GLU A 152 -13.81 -12.27 2.79
C GLU A 152 -12.63 -11.68 2.01
N VAL A 153 -11.43 -12.27 2.15
CA VAL A 153 -10.17 -11.77 1.55
C VAL A 153 -10.31 -11.53 0.04
N GLY A 154 -10.96 -12.44 -0.69
CA GLY A 154 -11.13 -12.27 -2.14
C GLY A 154 -12.01 -11.07 -2.52
N THR A 155 -13.08 -10.83 -1.76
CA THR A 155 -13.96 -9.67 -1.96
C THR A 155 -13.22 -8.38 -1.64
N LEU A 156 -12.51 -8.32 -0.51
CA LEU A 156 -11.67 -7.20 -0.11
C LEU A 156 -10.63 -6.88 -1.20
N ALA A 157 -9.93 -7.91 -1.69
CA ALA A 157 -8.89 -7.76 -2.70
C ALA A 157 -9.44 -7.26 -4.04
N SER A 158 -10.61 -7.75 -4.47
CA SER A 158 -11.26 -7.26 -5.69
C SER A 158 -11.69 -5.78 -5.58
N GLY A 159 -12.24 -5.39 -4.42
CA GLY A 159 -12.58 -4.00 -4.13
C GLY A 159 -11.34 -3.11 -4.12
N PHE A 160 -10.29 -3.54 -3.43
CA PHE A 160 -9.02 -2.81 -3.37
C PHE A 160 -8.41 -2.65 -4.76
N ALA A 161 -8.38 -3.71 -5.57
CA ALA A 161 -7.86 -3.68 -6.93
C ALA A 161 -8.64 -2.72 -7.85
N CYS A 162 -9.94 -2.51 -7.61
CA CYS A 162 -10.66 -1.41 -8.26
C CYS A 162 -10.12 -0.05 -7.78
N LEU A 163 -10.07 0.16 -6.47
CA LEU A 163 -9.81 1.48 -5.90
C LEU A 163 -8.34 1.92 -6.06
N ALA A 164 -7.39 1.00 -6.04
CA ALA A 164 -5.94 1.24 -6.06
C ALA A 164 -5.38 1.58 -7.44
N ARG A 165 -6.07 1.23 -8.51
CA ARG A 165 -5.71 1.75 -9.83
C ARG A 165 -6.32 3.13 -9.93
N THR A 166 -5.55 4.21 -9.95
CA THR A 166 -6.08 5.58 -9.89
C THR A 166 -6.22 6.19 -11.28
N GLY A 167 -5.28 5.95 -12.19
CA GLY A 167 -5.34 6.47 -13.56
C GLY A 167 -4.06 6.27 -14.31
#